data_AF-F0GCP0-F1
#
_entry.id   AF-F0GCP0-F1
#
_cell.length_a   1.000
_cell.length_b   1.000
_cell.length_c   1.000
_cell.angle_alpha   90.00
_cell.angle_beta   90.00
_cell.angle_gamma   90.00
#
_symmetry.space_group_name_H-M   'P 1'
#
loop_
_entity.id
_entity.type
_entity.pdbx_description
1 polymer ?
#
loop_
_entity_poly.entity_id
_entity_poly.type
_entity_poly.pdbx_seq_one_letter_code
_entity_poly.pdbx_strand_id
1 'polypeptide(L)'
;MTTRNLTAAAAQADQADYFTRVNWHIKAATDRARQAKADIDSVLAEAKAKLEGVRGREGEQRLAAQRIQRLEVIAAAADQHLKEIDAHAQKYATSLSPDNAPISHDEAKGFWMDAVRISLQVSMLHEDAREA
;
A
#
# COMPACT_ATOMS: atom_id res chain seq x y z
N MET A 1 28.56 27.51 -31.71
CA MET A 1 28.63 26.12 -31.21
C MET A 1 28.10 26.11 -29.77
N THR A 2 26.89 25.62 -29.56
CA THR A 2 26.18 25.60 -28.24
C THR A 2 25.46 24.27 -28.01
N THR A 3 25.87 23.21 -28.70
CA THR A 3 25.16 21.92 -28.71
C THR A 3 25.40 21.08 -27.44
N ARG A 4 26.50 21.30 -26.72
CA ARG A 4 26.86 20.52 -25.51
C ARG A 4 26.02 20.83 -24.26
N ASN A 5 25.45 22.05 -24.16
CA ASN A 5 24.62 22.42 -23.00
C ASN A 5 23.17 21.97 -23.15
N LEU A 6 22.66 21.84 -24.37
CA LEU A 6 21.28 21.41 -24.62
C LEU A 6 21.08 19.93 -24.28
N THR A 7 22.05 19.07 -24.56
CA THR A 7 21.99 17.65 -24.22
C THR A 7 22.12 17.39 -22.72
N ALA A 8 22.97 18.14 -22.02
CA ALA A 8 23.09 18.03 -20.56
C ALA A 8 21.83 18.52 -19.83
N ALA A 9 21.25 19.63 -20.27
CA ALA A 9 19.99 20.15 -19.72
C ALA A 9 18.81 19.20 -19.98
N ALA A 10 18.73 18.61 -21.18
CA ALA A 10 17.71 17.61 -21.50
C ALA A 10 17.85 16.35 -20.63
N ALA A 11 19.07 15.83 -20.45
CA ALA A 11 19.32 14.67 -19.59
C ALA A 11 18.98 14.94 -18.11
N GLN A 12 19.25 16.15 -17.61
CA GLN A 12 18.85 16.56 -16.26
C GLN A 12 17.32 16.68 -16.11
N ALA A 13 16.64 17.20 -17.13
CA ALA A 13 15.18 17.28 -17.14
C ALA A 13 14.53 15.88 -17.16
N ASP A 14 15.04 14.96 -17.98
CA ASP A 14 14.56 13.57 -18.06
C ASP A 14 14.77 12.82 -16.73
N GLN A 15 15.90 13.08 -16.06
CA GLN A 15 16.21 12.51 -14.75
C GLN A 15 15.26 13.02 -13.65
N ALA A 16 14.97 14.32 -13.63
CA ALA A 16 14.01 14.90 -12.67
C ALA A 16 12.58 14.38 -12.91
N ASP A 17 12.18 14.21 -14.18
CA ASP A 17 10.89 13.63 -14.56
C ASP A 17 10.78 12.15 -14.12
N TYR A 18 11.86 11.37 -14.22
CA TYR A 18 11.88 9.98 -13.77
C TYR A 18 11.57 9.82 -12.28
N PHE A 19 12.28 10.52 -11.40
CA PHE A 19 12.04 10.41 -9.95
C PHE A 19 10.67 10.96 -9.55
N THR A 20 10.18 11.98 -10.26
CA THR A 20 8.80 12.47 -10.08
C THR A 20 7.77 11.40 -10.39
N ARG A 21 7.94 10.64 -11.48
CA ARG A 21 7.05 9.52 -11.84
C ARG A 21 7.10 8.39 -10.81
N VAL A 22 8.28 8.03 -10.33
CA VAL A 22 8.45 7.02 -9.26
C VAL A 22 7.67 7.43 -8.02
N ASN A 23 7.80 8.69 -7.58
CA ASN A 23 7.04 9.20 -6.44
C ASN A 23 5.52 9.08 -6.64
N TRP A 24 5.03 9.43 -7.84
CA TRP A 24 3.60 9.30 -8.16
C TRP A 24 3.11 7.85 -8.05
N HIS A 25 3.87 6.88 -8.55
CA HIS A 25 3.52 5.47 -8.45
C HIS A 25 3.52 4.95 -7.01
N ILE A 26 4.50 5.35 -6.20
CA ILE A 26 4.55 4.97 -4.77
C ILE A 26 3.32 5.52 -4.05
N LYS A 27 2.98 6.79 -4.28
CA LYS A 27 1.77 7.40 -3.71
C LYS A 27 0.51 6.67 -4.16
N ALA A 28 0.35 6.41 -5.45
CA ALA A 28 -0.81 5.69 -5.98
C ALA A 28 -0.93 4.25 -5.45
N ALA A 29 0.19 3.56 -5.19
CA ALA A 29 0.18 2.25 -4.54
C ALA A 29 -0.23 2.36 -3.06
N THR A 30 0.28 3.36 -2.35
CA THR A 30 -0.07 3.64 -0.95
C THR A 30 -1.56 3.94 -0.81
N ASP A 31 -2.11 4.80 -1.66
CA ASP A 31 -3.53 5.17 -1.62
C ASP A 31 -4.44 3.96 -1.91
N ARG A 32 -4.06 3.09 -2.88
CA ARG A 32 -4.78 1.83 -3.14
C ARG A 32 -4.74 0.88 -1.95
N ALA A 33 -3.58 0.72 -1.30
CA ALA A 33 -3.45 -0.11 -0.11
C ALA A 33 -4.35 0.41 1.02
N ARG A 34 -4.40 1.74 1.23
CA ARG A 34 -5.27 2.37 2.24
C ARG A 34 -6.75 2.14 1.95
N GLN A 35 -7.16 2.26 0.69
CA GLN A 35 -8.54 1.96 0.30
C GLN A 35 -8.89 0.50 0.57
N ALA A 36 -8.05 -0.45 0.14
CA ALA A 36 -8.28 -1.87 0.38
C ALA A 36 -8.37 -2.20 1.89
N LYS A 37 -7.55 -1.55 2.73
CA LYS A 37 -7.68 -1.69 4.19
C LYS A 37 -9.00 -1.14 4.72
N ALA A 38 -9.41 0.04 4.29
CA ALA A 38 -10.70 0.60 4.70
C ALA A 38 -11.86 -0.34 4.32
N ASP A 39 -11.79 -0.99 3.16
CA ASP A 39 -12.78 -1.97 2.74
C ASP A 39 -12.76 -3.24 3.62
N ILE A 40 -11.57 -3.76 4.00
CA ILE A 40 -11.44 -4.86 4.98
C ILE A 40 -12.10 -4.50 6.32
N ASP A 41 -11.84 -3.28 6.81
CA ASP A 41 -12.41 -2.81 8.08
C ASP A 41 -13.94 -2.69 7.99
N SER A 42 -14.47 -2.30 6.83
CA SER A 42 -15.91 -2.29 6.56
C SER A 42 -16.51 -3.70 6.65
N VAL A 43 -15.87 -4.69 6.00
CA VAL A 43 -16.32 -6.09 6.03
C VAL A 43 -16.30 -6.64 7.47
N LEU A 44 -15.27 -6.31 8.25
CA LEU A 44 -15.18 -6.68 9.66
C LEU A 44 -16.29 -6.02 10.49
N ALA A 45 -16.57 -4.74 10.27
CA ALA A 45 -17.64 -4.02 10.96
C ALA A 45 -19.02 -4.64 10.67
N GLU A 46 -19.30 -4.97 9.41
CA GLU A 46 -20.52 -5.68 9.01
C GLU A 46 -20.63 -7.06 9.66
N ALA A 47 -19.52 -7.81 9.75
CA ALA A 47 -19.48 -9.10 10.42
C ALA A 47 -19.84 -8.98 11.91
N LYS A 48 -19.29 -7.97 12.59
CA LYS A 48 -19.56 -7.67 14.01
C LYS A 48 -21.03 -7.27 14.22
N ALA A 49 -21.59 -6.43 13.34
CA ALA A 49 -22.99 -6.07 13.39
C ALA A 49 -23.91 -7.30 13.21
N LYS A 50 -23.56 -8.23 12.32
CA LYS A 50 -24.31 -9.46 12.10
C LYS A 50 -24.30 -10.39 13.32
N LEU A 51 -23.19 -10.46 14.06
CA LEU A 51 -23.09 -11.27 15.29
C LEU A 51 -24.14 -10.84 16.33
N GLU A 52 -24.36 -9.53 16.50
CA GLU A 52 -25.39 -9.01 17.39
C GLU A 52 -26.81 -9.41 16.94
N GLY A 53 -27.06 -9.45 15.61
CA GLY A 53 -28.34 -9.85 15.04
C GLY A 53 -28.65 -11.36 15.12
N VAL A 54 -27.65 -12.21 15.40
CA VAL A 54 -27.84 -13.66 15.59
C VAL A 54 -27.85 -14.05 17.07
N ARG A 55 -27.97 -13.09 17.99
CA ARG A 55 -27.96 -13.34 19.42
C ARG A 55 -29.05 -14.33 19.85
N GLY A 56 -28.66 -15.36 20.60
CA GLY A 56 -29.56 -16.44 21.05
C GLY A 56 -29.66 -17.63 20.08
N ARG A 57 -29.00 -17.57 18.92
CA ARG A 57 -28.85 -18.69 17.97
C ARG A 57 -27.44 -19.24 18.04
N GLU A 58 -27.15 -20.07 19.05
CA GLU A 58 -25.79 -20.49 19.43
C GLU A 58 -24.93 -21.01 18.26
N GLY A 59 -25.52 -21.81 17.36
CA GLY A 59 -24.82 -22.34 16.18
C GLY A 59 -24.40 -21.24 15.19
N GLU A 60 -25.30 -20.29 14.92
CA GLU A 60 -25.02 -19.14 14.05
C GLU A 60 -24.02 -18.17 14.70
N GLN A 61 -24.12 -17.98 16.03
CA GLN A 61 -23.17 -17.16 16.79
C GLN A 61 -21.75 -17.73 16.73
N ARG A 62 -21.59 -19.05 16.90
CA ARG A 62 -20.26 -19.68 16.83
C ARG A 62 -19.63 -19.51 15.44
N LEU A 63 -20.41 -19.68 14.37
CA LEU A 63 -19.92 -19.47 13.00
C LEU A 63 -19.58 -17.99 12.73
N ALA A 64 -20.43 -17.06 13.16
CA ALA A 64 -20.16 -15.62 13.03
C ALA A 64 -18.91 -15.20 13.81
N ALA A 65 -18.71 -15.71 15.03
CA ALA A 65 -17.53 -15.44 15.85
C ALA A 65 -16.24 -15.97 15.19
N GLN A 66 -16.26 -17.17 14.62
CA GLN A 66 -15.11 -17.72 13.87
C GLN A 66 -14.77 -16.87 12.63
N ARG A 67 -15.80 -16.40 11.91
CA ARG A 67 -15.61 -15.47 10.78
C ARG A 67 -14.96 -14.17 11.23
N ILE A 68 -15.44 -13.57 12.32
CA ILE A 68 -14.85 -12.35 12.88
C ILE A 68 -13.39 -12.56 13.26
N GLN A 69 -13.05 -13.68 13.91
CA GLN A 69 -11.66 -13.99 14.25
C GLN A 69 -10.75 -14.05 13.02
N ARG A 70 -11.20 -14.68 11.92
CA ARG A 70 -10.44 -14.69 10.65
C ARG A 70 -10.26 -13.28 10.09
N LEU A 71 -11.34 -12.48 10.07
CA LEU A 71 -11.31 -11.10 9.58
C LEU A 71 -10.40 -10.20 10.42
N GLU A 72 -10.31 -10.40 11.73
CA GLU A 72 -9.40 -9.66 12.61
C GLU A 72 -7.93 -9.96 12.30
N VAL A 73 -7.60 -11.22 11.98
CA VAL A 73 -6.25 -11.60 11.53
C VAL A 73 -5.93 -10.94 10.18
N ILE A 74 -6.87 -10.96 9.24
CA ILE A 74 -6.70 -10.32 7.92
C ILE A 74 -6.49 -8.81 8.07
N ALA A 75 -7.31 -8.14 8.88
CA ALA A 75 -7.18 -6.71 9.15
C ALA A 75 -5.81 -6.37 9.77
N ALA A 76 -5.34 -7.15 10.74
CA ALA A 76 -4.03 -6.96 11.35
C ALA A 76 -2.87 -7.15 10.34
N ALA A 77 -2.98 -8.13 9.44
CA ALA A 77 -1.98 -8.32 8.38
C ALA A 77 -1.97 -7.13 7.39
N ALA A 78 -3.13 -6.61 7.03
CA ALA A 78 -3.24 -5.43 6.17
C ALA A 78 -2.69 -4.16 6.86
N ASP A 79 -2.89 -3.99 8.17
CA ASP A 79 -2.26 -2.91 8.95
C ASP A 79 -0.73 -2.99 8.94
N GLN A 80 -0.18 -4.20 9.02
CA GLN A 80 1.27 -4.41 8.95
C GLN A 80 1.82 -3.99 7.58
N HIS A 81 1.16 -4.40 6.49
CA HIS A 81 1.54 -3.98 5.14
C HIS A 81 1.38 -2.47 4.89
N LEU A 82 0.38 -1.82 5.50
CA LEU A 82 0.26 -0.36 5.44
C LEU A 82 1.46 0.35 6.08
N LYS A 83 1.91 -0.13 7.25
CA LYS A 83 3.11 0.42 7.89
C LYS A 83 4.35 0.23 7.01
N GLU A 84 4.46 -0.91 6.34
CA GLU A 84 5.56 -1.21 5.43
C GLU A 84 5.57 -0.26 4.22
N ILE A 85 4.44 -0.09 3.53
CA ILE A 85 4.38 0.80 2.35
C ILE A 85 4.60 2.27 2.72
N ASP A 86 4.07 2.73 3.86
CA ASP A 86 4.33 4.07 4.37
C ASP A 86 5.82 4.26 4.71
N ALA A 87 6.46 3.27 5.33
CA ALA A 87 7.89 3.30 5.61
C ALA A 87 8.74 3.31 4.32
N HIS A 88 8.34 2.56 3.29
CA HIS A 88 8.99 2.58 1.98
C HIS A 88 8.83 3.94 1.29
N ALA A 89 7.64 4.54 1.33
CA ALA A 89 7.39 5.88 0.79
C ALA A 89 8.24 6.94 1.50
N GLN A 90 8.32 6.87 2.84
CA GLN A 90 9.12 7.80 3.63
C GLN A 90 10.63 7.64 3.35
N LYS A 91 11.13 6.41 3.24
CA LYS A 91 12.52 6.14 2.87
C LYS A 91 12.84 6.71 1.49
N TYR A 92 11.97 6.49 0.50
CA TYR A 92 12.15 7.06 -0.83
C TYR A 92 12.19 8.59 -0.82
N ALA A 93 11.23 9.24 -0.13
CA ALA A 93 11.21 10.69 0.01
C ALA A 93 12.49 11.23 0.68
N THR A 94 13.02 10.50 1.66
CA THR A 94 14.27 10.83 2.33
C THR A 94 15.46 10.69 1.38
N SER A 95 15.52 9.62 0.56
CA SER A 95 16.56 9.42 -0.46
C SER A 95 16.61 10.49 -1.55
N LEU A 96 15.52 11.25 -1.75
CA LEU A 96 15.49 12.40 -2.67
C LEU A 96 15.98 13.72 -2.05
N SER A 97 16.26 13.74 -0.74
CA SER A 97 16.76 14.95 -0.08
C SER A 97 18.14 15.34 -0.63
N PRO A 98 18.41 16.63 -0.89
CA PRO A 98 19.73 17.12 -1.29
C PRO A 98 20.84 16.80 -0.28
N ASP A 99 20.48 16.59 0.98
CA ASP A 99 21.42 16.28 2.07
C ASP A 99 21.93 14.83 2.02
N ASN A 100 21.32 13.97 1.19
CA ASN A 100 21.66 12.57 1.07
C ASN A 100 22.44 12.27 -0.22
N ALA A 101 23.13 11.12 -0.22
CA ALA A 101 23.76 10.61 -1.44
C ALA A 101 22.70 10.42 -2.54
N PRO A 102 22.95 10.86 -3.79
CA PRO A 102 21.98 10.72 -4.87
C PRO A 102 21.60 9.27 -5.10
N ILE A 103 20.29 9.00 -5.09
CA ILE A 103 19.74 7.68 -5.41
C ILE A 103 19.87 7.39 -6.92
N SER A 104 20.20 6.14 -7.26
CA SER A 104 20.23 5.67 -8.65
C SER A 104 18.82 5.40 -9.21
N HIS A 105 18.72 5.25 -10.54
CA HIS A 105 17.46 4.86 -11.18
C HIS A 105 16.99 3.47 -10.74
N ASP A 106 17.91 2.52 -10.60
CA ASP A 106 17.57 1.14 -10.20
C ASP A 106 17.08 1.08 -8.75
N GLU A 107 17.69 1.83 -7.84
CA GLU A 107 17.21 1.96 -6.46
C GLU A 107 15.81 2.59 -6.41
N ALA A 108 15.59 3.69 -7.13
CA ALA A 108 14.27 4.33 -7.23
C ALA A 108 13.21 3.39 -7.83
N LYS A 109 13.57 2.61 -8.86
CA LYS A 109 12.71 1.56 -9.41
C LYS A 109 12.38 0.49 -8.36
N GLY A 110 13.34 0.13 -7.50
CA GLY A 110 13.13 -0.78 -6.39
C GLY A 110 12.02 -0.30 -5.46
N PHE A 111 12.06 0.97 -5.04
CA PHE A 111 10.99 1.57 -4.22
C PHE A 111 9.62 1.51 -4.89
N TRP A 112 9.54 1.79 -6.19
CA TRP A 112 8.29 1.65 -6.94
C TRP A 112 7.77 0.21 -6.92
N MET A 113 8.61 -0.76 -7.27
CA MET A 113 8.21 -2.16 -7.35
C MET A 113 7.80 -2.72 -5.99
N ASP A 114 8.49 -2.36 -4.91
CA ASP A 114 8.13 -2.74 -3.55
C ASP A 114 6.78 -2.16 -3.15
N ALA A 115 6.51 -0.88 -3.42
CA ALA A 115 5.22 -0.25 -3.12
C ALA A 115 4.07 -0.93 -3.88
N VAL A 116 4.27 -1.26 -5.16
CA VAL A 116 3.27 -1.98 -5.96
C VAL A 116 3.03 -3.38 -5.41
N ARG A 117 4.08 -4.12 -5.05
CA ARG A 117 3.95 -5.46 -4.47
C ARG A 117 3.14 -5.41 -3.17
N ILE A 118 3.46 -4.51 -2.26
CA ILE A 118 2.76 -4.38 -0.96
C ILE A 118 1.29 -4.00 -1.19
N SER A 119 1.02 -3.06 -2.10
CA SER A 119 -0.35 -2.69 -2.47
C SER A 119 -1.15 -3.89 -2.99
N LEU A 120 -0.54 -4.76 -3.81
CA LEU A 120 -1.20 -5.98 -4.29
C LEU A 120 -1.47 -6.98 -3.16
N GLN A 121 -0.55 -7.12 -2.19
CA GLN A 121 -0.76 -7.99 -1.03
C GLN A 121 -1.96 -7.55 -0.20
N VAL A 122 -2.14 -6.23 0.03
CA VAL A 122 -3.33 -5.72 0.72
C VAL A 122 -4.61 -5.94 -0.08
N SER A 123 -4.56 -5.79 -1.42
CA SER A 123 -5.72 -6.11 -2.26
C SER A 123 -6.11 -7.59 -2.21
N MET A 124 -5.14 -8.51 -2.18
CA MET A 124 -5.43 -9.94 -2.01
C MET A 124 -6.10 -10.23 -0.67
N LEU A 125 -5.60 -9.63 0.42
CA LEU A 125 -6.22 -9.72 1.74
C LEU A 125 -7.66 -9.19 1.76
N HIS A 126 -7.96 -8.17 0.97
CA HIS A 126 -9.33 -7.66 0.83
C HIS A 126 -10.25 -8.67 0.13
N GLU A 127 -9.80 -9.33 -0.93
CA GLU A 127 -10.59 -10.40 -1.55
C GLU A 127 -10.79 -11.59 -0.58
N ASP A 128 -9.74 -12.00 0.14
CA ASP A 128 -9.85 -13.03 1.19
C ASP A 128 -10.87 -12.64 2.29
N ALA A 129 -10.92 -11.35 2.67
CA ALA A 129 -11.89 -10.85 3.65
C ALA A 129 -13.33 -10.94 3.14
N ARG A 130 -13.57 -10.71 1.84
CA ARG A 130 -14.90 -10.84 1.24
C ARG A 130 -15.39 -12.29 1.24
N GLU A 131 -14.47 -13.24 1.09
CA GLU A 131 -14.76 -14.68 1.02
C GLU A 131 -14.83 -15.38 2.39
N ALA A 132 -14.32 -14.75 3.47
CA ALA A 132 -14.26 -15.31 4.83
C ALA A 132 -15.63 -15.54 5.49
#